data_AF-Q7PA30-F1
#
_entry.id   AF-Q7PA30-F1
#
_cell.length_a   1.000
_cell.length_b   1.000
_cell.length_c   1.000
_cell.angle_alpha   90.00
_cell.angle_beta   90.00
_cell.angle_gamma   90.00
#
_symmetry.space_group_name_H-M   'P 1'
#
loop_
_entity.id
_entity.type
_entity.pdbx_description
1 polymer ?
#
loop_
_entity_poly.entity_id
_entity_poly.type
_entity_poly.pdbx_seq_one_letter_code
_entity_poly.pdbx_strand_id
1 'polypeptide(L)' 'MTFIITNTAFKHNDRIPDKFTCKGQNVSPHLEWSNAPSDTKSFALIMDEIRMHR' A
#
# COMPACT_ATOMS: atom_id res chain seq x y z
N MET A 1 -14.33 -9.81 11.71
CA MET A 1 -12.97 -9.94 11.16
C MET A 1 -12.50 -8.56 10.72
N THR A 2 -11.21 -8.26 10.83
CA THR A 2 -10.66 -6.94 10.48
C THR A 2 -10.26 -6.91 9.03
N PHE A 3 -10.68 -5.87 8.28
CA PHE A 3 -10.24 -5.63 6.91
C PHE A 3 -8.76 -5.23 6.90
N ILE A 4 -7.96 -5.92 6.08
CA ILE A 4 -6.49 -5.80 6.10
C ILE A 4 -5.97 -5.63 4.67
N ILE A 5 -4.95 -4.79 4.51
CA ILE A 5 -4.12 -4.69 3.30
C ILE A 5 -2.68 -5.10 3.63
N THR A 6 -2.06 -5.92 2.78
CA THR A 6 -0.69 -6.42 2.93
C THR A 6 0.10 -6.37 1.61
N ASN A 7 1.39 -6.63 1.71
CA ASN A 7 2.39 -6.58 0.64
C ASN A 7 3.59 -7.44 1.06
N THR A 8 4.31 -8.05 0.12
CA THR A 8 5.53 -8.84 0.38
C THR A 8 6.84 -8.08 0.15
N ALA A 9 6.78 -6.90 -0.47
CA ALA A 9 7.92 -6.10 -0.86
C ALA A 9 8.56 -5.30 0.29
N PHE A 10 7.78 -4.93 1.31
CA PHE A 10 8.25 -4.23 2.52
C PHE A 10 7.19 -4.34 3.63
N LYS A 11 7.62 -4.20 4.90
CA LYS A 11 6.70 -4.24 6.05
C LYS A 11 6.09 -2.86 6.31
N HIS A 12 5.02 -2.84 7.10
CA HIS A 12 4.45 -1.59 7.58
C HIS A 12 5.50 -0.78 8.36
N ASN A 13 5.61 0.52 8.05
CA ASN A 13 6.60 1.47 8.57
C ASN A 13 8.07 1.24 8.16
N ASP A 14 8.35 0.24 7.32
CA ASP A 14 9.69 0.11 6.73
C ASP A 14 9.87 1.08 5.56
N ARG A 15 11.12 1.34 5.22
CA ARG A 15 11.47 2.11 4.02
C ARG A 15 10.97 1.39 2.77
N ILE A 16 10.34 2.13 1.86
CA ILE A 16 9.97 1.65 0.53
C ILE A 16 11.26 1.40 -0.29
N PRO A 17 11.47 0.19 -0.85
CA PRO A 17 12.62 -0.12 -1.69
C PRO A 17 12.68 0.76 -2.93
N ASP A 18 13.89 1.17 -3.35
CA ASP A 18 14.09 2.12 -4.46
C ASP A 18 13.41 1.66 -5.77
N LYS A 19 13.28 0.33 -6.00
CA LYS A 19 12.52 -0.27 -7.12
C LYS A 19 11.14 0.38 -7.31
N PHE A 20 10.41 0.68 -6.23
CA PHE A 20 9.05 1.21 -6.26
C PHE A 20 8.99 2.74 -6.13
N THR A 21 10.13 3.42 -6.31
CA THR A 21 10.25 4.87 -6.24
C THR A 21 10.77 5.44 -7.56
N CYS A 22 10.78 6.76 -7.70
CA CYS A 22 11.38 7.45 -8.85
C CYS A 22 12.91 7.27 -8.96
N LYS A 23 13.59 6.76 -7.92
CA LYS A 23 15.03 6.42 -7.96
C LYS A 23 15.29 5.06 -8.62
N GLY A 24 14.27 4.25 -8.79
CA GLY A 24 14.35 2.92 -9.40
C GLY A 24 13.42 2.79 -10.59
N GLN A 25 12.71 1.66 -10.66
CA GLN A 25 11.86 1.33 -11.82
C GLN A 25 10.53 2.10 -11.82
N ASN A 26 10.18 2.77 -10.72
CA ASN A 26 8.95 3.52 -10.56
C ASN A 26 7.69 2.70 -10.87
N VAL A 27 7.70 1.42 -10.48
CA VAL A 27 6.56 0.50 -10.61
C VAL A 27 5.82 0.39 -9.28
N SER A 28 4.51 0.13 -9.31
CA SER A 28 3.72 -0.08 -8.10
C SER A 28 4.09 -1.38 -7.37
N PRO A 29 4.09 -1.41 -6.03
CA PRO A 29 4.22 -2.66 -5.28
C PRO A 29 2.98 -3.54 -5.46
N HIS A 30 3.14 -4.84 -5.24
CA HIS A 30 2.01 -5.75 -5.12
C HIS A 30 1.24 -5.47 -3.81
N LEU A 31 -0.09 -5.53 -3.87
CA LEU A 31 -0.97 -5.32 -2.72
C LEU A 31 -2.00 -6.43 -2.68
N GLU A 32 -2.28 -6.94 -1.48
CA GLU A 32 -3.28 -7.96 -1.22
C GLU A 32 -4.28 -7.46 -0.17
N TRP A 33 -5.55 -7.75 -0.36
CA TRP A 33 -6.63 -7.37 0.54
C TRP A 33 -7.26 -8.64 1.13
N SER A 34 -7.58 -8.63 2.40
CA SER A 34 -8.27 -9.75 3.05
C SER A 34 -9.36 -9.26 3.99
N ASN A 35 -10.36 -10.12 4.24
CA ASN A 35 -11.45 -9.88 5.19
C ASN A 35 -12.29 -8.63 4.90
N ALA A 36 -12.56 -8.33 3.63
CA ALA A 36 -13.51 -7.28 3.28
C ALA A 36 -14.91 -7.64 3.80
N PRO A 37 -15.71 -6.66 4.30
CA PRO A 37 -17.11 -6.91 4.66
C PRO A 37 -17.91 -7.49 3.49
N SER A 38 -18.87 -8.37 3.77
CA SER A 38 -19.66 -9.10 2.74
C SER A 38 -20.39 -8.18 1.76
N ASP A 39 -20.79 -6.99 2.20
CA ASP A 39 -21.55 -6.04 1.37
C ASP A 39 -20.68 -5.06 0.59
N THR A 40 -19.35 -5.24 0.60
CA THR A 40 -18.41 -4.39 -0.16
C THR A 40 -18.74 -4.44 -1.64
N LYS A 41 -19.06 -3.27 -2.23
CA LYS A 41 -19.39 -3.16 -3.66
C LYS A 41 -18.17 -2.84 -4.52
N SER A 42 -17.18 -2.16 -3.96
CA SER A 42 -15.97 -1.76 -4.66
C SER A 42 -14.86 -1.41 -3.67
N PHE A 43 -13.63 -1.36 -4.18
CA PHE A 43 -12.47 -0.86 -3.45
C PHE A 43 -11.90 0.37 -4.15
N ALA A 44 -11.27 1.25 -3.38
CA ALA A 44 -10.44 2.34 -3.87
C ALA A 44 -9.14 2.35 -3.07
N LEU A 45 -8.04 2.76 -3.71
CA LEU A 45 -6.72 2.87 -3.10
C LEU A 45 -6.22 4.31 -3.25
N ILE A 46 -5.85 4.90 -2.12
CA ILE A 46 -5.16 6.20 -2.08
C ILE A 46 -3.77 5.93 -1.53
N MET A 47 -2.75 6.29 -2.30
CA MET A 47 -1.36 6.32 -1.85
C MET A 47 -0.94 7.77 -1.81
N ASP A 48 -0.66 8.27 -0.60
CA ASP A 48 -0.28 9.66 -0.37
C ASP A 48 1.03 9.71 0.41
N GLU A 49 1.89 10.65 0.04
CA GLU A 49 3.03 11.03 0.87
C GLU A 49 2.53 12.16 1.75
N ILE A 50 2.11 11.81 2.98
CA ILE A 50 1.74 12.83 3.96
C ILE A 50 3.04 13.58 4.30
N ARG A 51 3.30 14.66 3.57
CA ARG A 51 4.37 15.58 3.90
C ARG A 51 4.09 16.13 5.28
N MET A 52 4.85 15.67 6.27
CA MET A 52 5.08 16.48 7.45
C MET A 52 5.97 17.64 7.01
N HIS A 53 5.36 18.74 6.59
CA HIS A 53 6.00 20.04 6.70
C HIS A 53 6.21 20.32 8.20
N ARG A 54 7.36 19.90 8.72
CA ARG A 54 7.99 20.60 9.83
C ARG A 54 8.67 21.85 9.29
#